data_AF-A0A258WU42-F1
#
_entry.id   AF-A0A258WU42-F1
#
_cell.length_a   1.000
_cell.length_b   1.000
_cell.length_c   1.000
_cell.angle_alpha   90.00
_cell.angle_beta   90.00
_cell.angle_gamma   90.00
#
_symmetry.space_group_name_H-M   'P 1'
#
loop_
_entity.id
_entity.type
_entity.pdbx_description
1 polymer ?
#
loop_
_entity_poly.entity_id
_entity_poly.type
_entity_poly.pdbx_seq_one_letter_code
_entity_poly.pdbx_strand_id
1 'polypeptide(L)'
;MKTIPQFLKAALAAFFIALPFFCSAQQPPGINEFYRVSGEMHRWYFSLSDLVLVVGAISGILGCLRIYTNWQSGKHHHIDAQVMGWFFSCLFLTLIGVFLRALFRVN
;
A
#
# COMPACT_ATOMS: atom_id res chain seq x y z
N MET A 1 -62.13 34.61 4.58
CA MET A 1 -60.75 34.10 4.42
C MET A 1 -59.80 35.00 5.20
N LYS A 2 -59.30 34.57 6.37
CA LYS A 2 -58.31 35.35 7.14
C LYS A 2 -56.95 35.23 6.44
N THR A 3 -56.41 36.36 6.00
CA THR A 3 -55.09 36.45 5.36
C THR A 3 -54.01 36.16 6.39
N ILE A 4 -53.18 35.16 6.10
CA ILE A 4 -52.03 34.81 6.93
C ILE A 4 -51.11 36.04 7.04
N PRO A 5 -50.67 36.42 8.25
CA PRO A 5 -49.87 37.61 8.43
C PRO A 5 -48.51 37.49 7.71
N GLN A 6 -48.07 38.59 7.10
CA GLN A 6 -46.87 38.60 6.25
C GLN A 6 -45.59 38.21 7.02
N PHE A 7 -45.52 38.51 8.32
CA PHE A 7 -44.39 38.11 9.17
C PHE A 7 -44.26 36.58 9.30
N LEU A 8 -45.38 35.85 9.32
CA LEU A 8 -45.36 34.39 9.47
C LEU A 8 -44.87 33.70 8.19
N LYS A 9 -45.21 34.28 7.02
CA LYS A 9 -44.70 33.82 5.72
C LYS A 9 -43.20 34.07 5.58
N ALA A 10 -42.72 35.23 6.03
CA ALA A 10 -41.30 35.58 6.02
C ALA A 10 -40.47 34.65 6.93
N ALA A 11 -40.98 34.32 8.12
CA ALA A 11 -40.31 33.41 9.06
C ALA A 11 -40.19 31.98 8.50
N LEU A 12 -41.26 31.47 7.86
CA LEU A 12 -41.24 30.16 7.19
C LEU A 12 -40.28 30.13 6.01
N ALA A 13 -40.25 31.19 5.19
CA ALA A 13 -39.31 31.29 4.07
C ALA A 13 -37.85 31.34 4.55
N ALA A 14 -37.55 32.09 5.61
CA ALA A 14 -36.21 32.16 6.20
C ALA A 14 -35.77 30.81 6.78
N PHE A 15 -36.68 30.05 7.40
CA PHE A 15 -36.41 28.71 7.89
C PHE A 15 -36.08 27.73 6.76
N PHE A 16 -36.84 27.75 5.66
CA PHE A 16 -36.57 26.92 4.48
C PHE A 16 -35.27 27.29 3.76
N ILE A 17 -34.89 28.57 3.75
CA ILE A 17 -33.62 29.05 3.15
C ILE A 17 -32.41 28.71 4.05
N ALA A 18 -32.59 28.63 5.37
CA ALA A 18 -31.54 28.27 6.32
C ALA A 18 -31.29 26.74 6.41
N LEU A 19 -32.28 25.91 6.07
CA LEU A 19 -32.15 24.44 6.07
C LEU A 19 -30.94 23.87 5.29
N PRO A 20 -30.64 24.31 4.05
CA PRO A 20 -29.51 23.77 3.28
C PRO A 20 -28.13 24.08 3.87
N PHE A 21 -28.00 25.12 4.71
CA PHE A 21 -26.74 25.43 5.39
C PHE A 21 -26.35 24.39 6.46
N PHE A 22 -27.31 23.64 7.00
CA PHE A 22 -27.04 22.55 7.94
C PHE A 22 -26.67 21.23 7.25
N CYS A 23 -26.77 21.13 5.92
CA CYS A 23 -26.55 19.89 5.18
C CYS A 23 -25.10 19.73 4.65
N SER A 24 -24.25 20.75 4.76
CA SER A 24 -22.92 20.77 4.12
C SER A 24 -21.75 20.21 4.97
N ALA A 25 -21.96 19.13 5.72
CA ALA A 25 -20.88 18.50 6.49
C ALA A 25 -20.85 16.96 6.44
N GLN A 26 -21.50 16.32 5.47
CA GLN A 26 -21.31 14.88 5.26
C GLN A 26 -19.97 14.66 4.54
N GLN A 27 -18.94 14.37 5.33
CA GLN A 27 -17.67 13.85 4.83
C GLN A 27 -17.95 12.60 3.97
N PRO A 28 -17.36 12.47 2.77
CA PRO A 28 -17.57 11.28 1.93
C PRO A 28 -17.33 10.00 2.75
N PRO A 29 -18.28 9.05 2.77
CA PRO A 29 -18.11 7.81 3.52
C PRO A 29 -16.89 7.06 2.96
N GLY A 30 -15.98 6.63 3.85
CA GLY A 30 -14.82 5.80 3.50
C GLY A 30 -13.45 6.49 3.54
N ILE A 31 -13.37 7.83 3.56
CA ILE A 31 -12.08 8.54 3.64
C ILE A 31 -11.34 8.24 4.96
N ASN A 32 -12.08 8.20 6.07
CA ASN A 32 -11.56 7.82 7.39
C ASN A 32 -11.00 6.39 7.41
N GLU A 33 -11.65 5.46 6.73
CA GLU A 33 -11.19 4.07 6.63
C GLU A 33 -9.90 3.96 5.80
N PHE A 34 -9.77 4.73 4.71
CA PHE A 34 -8.52 4.79 3.94
C PHE A 34 -7.34 5.32 4.78
N TYR A 35 -7.56 6.32 5.64
CA TYR A 35 -6.53 6.81 6.55
C TYR A 35 -6.16 5.79 7.64
N ARG A 36 -7.09 4.96 8.10
CA ARG A 36 -6.77 3.86 9.03
C ARG A 36 -5.93 2.78 8.36
N VAL A 37 -6.30 2.38 7.14
CA VAL A 37 -5.58 1.36 6.37
C VAL A 37 -4.16 1.83 6.01
N SER A 38 -3.96 3.11 5.69
CA SER A 38 -2.62 3.63 5.39
C SER A 38 -1.71 3.60 6.61
N GLY A 39 -2.22 3.94 7.80
CA GLY A 39 -1.46 3.82 9.06
C GLY A 39 -1.10 2.37 9.39
N GLU A 40 -2.03 1.43 9.17
CA GLU A 40 -1.79 0.02 9.42
C GLU A 40 -0.79 -0.59 8.41
N MET A 41 -0.92 -0.27 7.12
CA MET A 41 0.04 -0.65 6.08
C MET A 41 1.46 -0.22 6.42
N HIS A 42 1.64 1.00 6.95
CA HIS A 42 2.95 1.50 7.36
C HIS A 42 3.59 0.66 8.47
N ARG A 43 2.78 0.19 9.43
CA ARG A 43 3.26 -0.67 10.53
C ARG A 43 3.69 -2.06 10.05
N TRP A 44 2.88 -2.69 9.18
CA TRP A 44 3.18 -4.02 8.64
C TRP A 44 4.33 -4.00 7.63
N TYR A 45 4.45 -2.91 6.87
CA TYR A 45 5.47 -2.77 5.83
C TYR A 45 6.89 -2.88 6.36
N PHE A 46 7.25 -2.17 7.44
CA PHE A 46 8.63 -2.22 7.96
C PHE A 46 9.03 -3.64 8.39
N SER A 47 8.17 -4.31 9.16
CA SER A 47 8.41 -5.69 9.61
C SER A 47 8.51 -6.67 8.45
N LEU A 48 7.63 -6.54 7.44
CA LEU A 48 7.66 -7.40 6.26
C LEU A 48 8.88 -7.12 5.37
N SER A 49 9.28 -5.86 5.22
CA SER A 49 10.47 -5.46 4.47
C SER A 49 11.73 -6.06 5.09
N ASP A 50 11.90 -5.96 6.41
CA ASP A 50 13.04 -6.54 7.11
C ASP A 50 13.09 -8.06 6.96
N LEU A 51 11.94 -8.74 7.09
CA LEU A 51 11.84 -10.18 6.88
C LEU A 51 12.28 -10.58 5.47
N VAL A 52 11.79 -9.87 4.44
CA VAL A 52 12.13 -10.16 3.04
C VAL A 52 13.60 -9.92 2.76
N LEU A 53 14.21 -8.87 3.34
CA LEU A 53 15.65 -8.61 3.22
C LEU A 53 16.47 -9.73 3.86
N VAL A 54 16.08 -10.21 5.05
CA VAL A 54 16.75 -11.34 5.72
C VAL A 54 16.65 -12.61 4.89
N VAL A 55 15.46 -12.94 4.36
CA VAL A 55 15.28 -14.12 3.50
C VAL A 55 16.08 -14.00 2.20
N GLY A 56 16.11 -12.81 1.59
CA GLY A 56 16.93 -12.51 0.41
C GLY A 56 18.43 -12.65 0.67
N ALA A 57 18.90 -12.24 1.85
CA ALA A 57 20.30 -12.41 2.25
C ALA A 57 20.66 -13.90 2.41
N ILE A 58 19.80 -14.68 3.08
CA ILE A 58 20.02 -16.13 3.26
C ILE A 58 20.03 -16.86 1.92
N SER A 59 19.04 -16.60 1.06
CA SER A 59 18.95 -17.23 -0.25
C SER A 59 20.11 -16.80 -1.17
N GLY A 60 20.56 -15.55 -1.08
CA GLY A 60 21.76 -15.06 -1.78
C GLY A 60 23.03 -15.81 -1.39
N ILE A 61 23.24 -16.06 -0.10
CA ILE A 61 24.40 -16.85 0.40
C ILE A 61 24.34 -18.29 -0.14
N LEU A 62 23.16 -18.92 -0.07
CA LEU A 62 22.95 -20.27 -0.61
C LEU A 62 23.18 -20.35 -2.13
N GLY A 63 22.75 -19.32 -2.87
CA GLY A 63 22.98 -19.22 -4.31
C GLY A 63 24.45 -19.08 -4.66
N CYS A 64 25.18 -18.26 -3.90
CA CYS A 64 26.61 -18.09 -4.05
C CYS A 64 27.37 -19.41 -3.81
N LEU A 65 27.01 -20.15 -2.76
CA LEU A 65 27.57 -21.48 -2.48
C LEU A 65 27.32 -22.47 -3.62
N ARG A 66 26.12 -22.43 -4.22
CA ARG A 66 25.76 -23.28 -5.35
C ARG A 66 26.57 -22.93 -6.60
N ILE A 67 26.78 -21.65 -6.90
CA ILE A 67 27.60 -21.22 -8.04
C ILE A 67 29.05 -21.66 -7.84
N TYR A 68 29.60 -21.45 -6.64
CA TYR A 68 30.96 -21.87 -6.31
C TYR A 68 31.16 -23.37 -6.50
N THR A 69 30.26 -24.20 -5.97
CA THR A 69 30.34 -25.67 -6.12
C THR A 69 30.23 -26.12 -7.57
N ASN A 70 29.41 -25.46 -8.40
CA ASN A 70 29.34 -25.73 -9.84
C ASN A 70 30.62 -25.36 -10.59
N TRP A 71 31.29 -24.29 -10.20
CA TRP A 71 32.57 -23.90 -10.81
C TRP A 71 33.71 -24.83 -10.40
N GLN A 72 33.70 -25.34 -9.17
CA GLN A 72 34.70 -26.28 -8.67
C GLN A 72 34.53 -27.71 -9.19
N SER A 73 33.34 -28.10 -9.66
CA SER A 73 33.06 -29.48 -10.10
C SER A 73 33.58 -29.81 -11.51
N GLY A 74 34.15 -28.84 -12.23
CA GLY A 74 34.89 -29.03 -13.50
C GLY A 74 34.08 -29.53 -14.70
N LYS A 75 32.80 -29.91 -14.52
CA LYS A 75 31.94 -30.53 -15.55
C LYS A 75 30.83 -29.64 -16.08
N HIS A 76 30.58 -28.48 -15.49
CA HIS A 76 29.42 -27.63 -15.81
C HIS A 76 29.86 -26.28 -16.37
N HIS A 77 30.17 -26.23 -17.67
CA HIS A 77 30.37 -24.96 -18.40
C HIS A 77 29.06 -24.20 -18.68
N HIS A 78 27.91 -24.83 -18.43
CA HIS A 78 26.60 -24.24 -18.61
C HIS A 78 25.99 -23.99 -17.23
N ILE A 79 25.79 -22.72 -16.87
CA ILE A 79 24.94 -22.39 -15.72
C ILE A 79 23.55 -22.93 -16.04
N ASP A 80 23.09 -23.92 -15.27
CA ASP A 80 21.77 -24.50 -15.47
C ASP A 80 20.70 -23.41 -15.41
N ALA A 81 19.72 -23.47 -16.31
CA ALA A 81 18.59 -22.52 -16.33
C ALA A 81 17.89 -22.43 -14.96
N GLN A 82 17.92 -23.52 -14.18
CA GLN A 82 17.42 -23.57 -12.82
C GLN A 82 18.18 -22.64 -11.87
N VAL A 83 19.51 -22.54 -12.00
CA VAL A 83 20.36 -21.65 -11.17
C VAL A 83 20.06 -20.19 -11.49
N MET A 84 19.91 -19.85 -12.78
CA MET A 84 19.52 -18.50 -13.19
C MET A 84 18.09 -18.13 -12.73
N GLY A 85 17.14 -19.05 -12.84
CA GLY A 85 15.76 -18.82 -12.39
C GLY A 85 15.68 -18.58 -10.88
N TRP A 86 16.44 -19.35 -10.10
CA TRP A 86 16.51 -19.18 -8.66
C TRP A 86 17.21 -17.87 -8.27
N PHE A 87 18.27 -17.48 -8.98
CA PHE A 87 18.94 -16.19 -8.81
C PHE A 87 18.00 -15.01 -9.05
N PHE A 88 17.24 -15.01 -10.17
CA PHE A 88 16.30 -13.94 -10.47
C PHE A 88 15.14 -13.87 -9.45
N SER A 89 14.75 -15.02 -8.89
CA SER A 89 13.74 -15.09 -7.82
C SER A 89 14.22 -14.41 -6.53
N CYS A 90 15.48 -14.62 -6.15
CA CYS A 90 16.09 -13.97 -4.98
C CYS A 90 16.24 -12.45 -5.19
N LEU A 91 16.62 -12.05 -6.41
CA LEU A 91 16.73 -10.65 -6.80
C LEU A 91 15.36 -9.97 -6.77
N PHE A 92 14.32 -10.61 -7.30
CA PHE A 92 12.94 -10.13 -7.23
C PHE A 92 12.46 -9.95 -5.79
N LEU A 93 12.70 -10.95 -4.93
CA LEU A 93 12.37 -10.85 -3.50
C LEU A 93 13.07 -9.66 -2.85
N THR A 94 14.35 -9.44 -3.11
CA THR A 94 15.07 -8.32 -2.49
C THR A 94 14.58 -6.96 -3.01
N LEU A 95 14.21 -6.87 -4.29
CA LEU A 95 13.73 -5.65 -4.92
C LEU A 95 12.27 -5.31 -4.59
N ILE A 96 11.44 -6.28 -4.18
CA ILE A 96 10.02 -6.02 -3.88
C ILE A 96 9.85 -5.01 -2.75
N GLY A 97 10.77 -4.99 -1.77
CA GLY A 97 10.74 -4.01 -0.68
C GLY A 97 10.83 -2.58 -1.21
N VAL A 98 11.75 -2.32 -2.15
CA VAL A 98 11.93 -1.01 -2.79
C VAL A 98 10.73 -0.66 -3.68
N PHE A 99 10.22 -1.62 -4.44
CA PHE A 99 9.04 -1.41 -5.28
C PHE A 99 7.79 -1.05 -4.46
N LEU A 100 7.52 -1.78 -3.38
CA LEU A 100 6.42 -1.49 -2.46
C LEU A 100 6.61 -0.13 -1.78
N ARG A 101 7.85 0.24 -1.42
CA ARG A 101 8.18 1.58 -0.91
C ARG A 101 7.75 2.68 -1.88
N ALA A 102 8.10 2.49 -3.16
CA ALA A 102 7.81 3.44 -4.23
C ALA A 102 6.31 3.54 -4.53
N LEU A 103 5.59 2.42 -4.58
CA LEU A 103 4.15 2.40 -4.85
C LEU A 103 3.33 3.06 -3.74
N PHE A 104 3.63 2.74 -2.48
CA PHE A 104 2.86 3.22 -1.34
C PHE A 104 3.38 4.54 -0.76
N ARG A 105 4.44 5.10 -1.35
CA ARG A 105 5.12 6.32 -0.88
C ARG A 105 5.42 6.26 0.62
N VAL A 106 5.79 5.07 1.10
CA VAL A 106 6.22 4.83 2.47
C VAL A 106 7.65 5.36 2.58
N ASN A 107 7.87 6.47 3.30
CA ASN A 107 9.21 7.01 3.49
C ASN A 107 9.91 6.37 4.68
#